data_AF-A0A1B8FT68-F1
#
_entry.id   AF-A0A1B8FT68-F1
#
_cell.length_a   1.000
_cell.length_b   1.000
_cell.length_c   1.000
_cell.angle_alpha   90.00
_cell.angle_beta   90.00
_cell.angle_gamma   90.00
#
_symmetry.space_group_name_H-M   'P 1'
#
loop_
_entity.id
_entity.type
_entity.pdbx_description
1 polymer ?
#
loop_
_entity_poly.entity_id
_entity_poly.type
_entity_poly.pdbx_seq_one_letter_code
_entity_poly.pdbx_strand_id
1 'polypeptide(L)'
;MDPSRDGLQGYGIQQDNPSLLMEYYYDASTGKLIWEHFGTEVGDVARGMAGDIDPRSPGMEVWALDGVYNAASNKLTEEDTTLAPWPQLGLWWDGDALMELYNDGKFEQWDWLKPTVSGKTPRILKISDYGGSVSTRNPLFLGDILGDWREEAVVTNADYDELLIFSTNIPSDIRLYTLPHNPAYRNAMTLKGYMQSHH
;
A
#
# COMPACT_ATOMS: atom_id res chain seq x y z
N MET A 1 -3.58 11.78 0.17
CA MET A 1 -2.26 11.72 -0.46
C MET A 1 -1.46 12.99 -0.21
N ASP A 2 -1.98 14.17 -0.57
CA ASP A 2 -1.37 15.46 -0.21
C ASP A 2 -2.22 16.16 0.86
N PRO A 3 -1.79 16.21 2.14
CA PRO A 3 -2.57 16.84 3.21
C PRO A 3 -2.60 18.37 3.12
N SER A 4 -1.75 18.98 2.29
CA SER A 4 -1.68 20.43 2.09
C SER A 4 -2.57 20.93 0.95
N ARG A 5 -3.17 20.02 0.19
CA ARG A 5 -4.06 20.32 -0.94
C ARG A 5 -5.49 19.93 -0.61
N ASP A 6 -6.41 20.89 -0.80
CA ASP A 6 -7.84 20.65 -0.64
C ASP A 6 -8.34 19.50 -1.54
N GLY A 7 -9.23 18.68 -0.98
CA GLY A 7 -9.83 17.55 -1.67
C GLY A 7 -8.95 16.30 -1.66
N LEU A 8 -9.41 15.27 -2.38
CA LEU A 8 -8.69 14.02 -2.55
C LEU A 8 -7.85 14.07 -3.83
N GLN A 9 -6.80 13.27 -3.84
CA GLN A 9 -6.00 13.01 -5.04
C GLN A 9 -5.97 11.52 -5.28
N GLY A 10 -5.78 11.16 -6.54
CA GLY A 10 -5.59 9.78 -6.96
C GLY A 10 -4.24 9.62 -7.62
N TYR A 11 -3.77 8.39 -7.60
CA TYR A 11 -2.60 7.93 -8.33
C TYR A 11 -3.01 6.70 -9.14
N GLY A 12 -2.45 6.59 -10.33
CA GLY A 12 -2.75 5.48 -11.22
C GLY A 12 -1.57 5.14 -12.11
N ILE A 13 -1.54 3.88 -12.53
CA ILE A 13 -0.58 3.33 -13.49
C ILE A 13 -1.28 3.02 -14.80
N GLN A 14 -0.51 2.71 -15.83
CA GLN A 14 -1.00 2.44 -17.17
C GLN A 14 -0.40 1.14 -17.71
N GLN A 15 -1.23 0.38 -18.42
CA GLN A 15 -0.80 -0.80 -19.17
C GLN A 15 -0.87 -0.48 -20.67
N ASP A 16 0.24 -0.72 -21.37
CA ASP A 16 0.35 -0.65 -22.83
C ASP A 16 -0.14 0.69 -23.42
N ASN A 17 0.10 1.81 -22.71
CA ASN A 17 -0.40 3.11 -23.14
C ASN A 17 0.39 3.63 -24.36
N PRO A 18 -0.28 3.91 -25.50
CA PRO A 18 0.39 4.34 -26.74
C PRO A 18 1.12 5.69 -26.63
N SER A 19 0.75 6.55 -25.67
CA SER A 19 1.45 7.81 -25.43
C SER A 19 2.67 7.66 -24.50
N LEU A 20 3.03 6.43 -24.14
CA LEU A 20 4.10 6.09 -23.20
C LEU A 20 3.84 6.55 -21.76
N LEU A 21 2.61 6.97 -21.43
CA LEU A 21 2.25 7.34 -20.06
C LEU A 21 2.35 6.08 -19.19
N MET A 22 3.13 6.14 -18.12
CA MET A 22 3.36 5.01 -17.20
C MET A 22 2.56 5.15 -15.92
N GLU A 23 2.59 6.35 -15.34
CA GLU A 23 1.91 6.66 -14.09
C GLU A 23 1.55 8.14 -14.03
N TYR A 24 0.55 8.45 -13.21
CA TYR A 24 0.00 9.79 -13.11
C TYR A 24 -0.60 10.03 -11.73
N TYR A 25 -0.54 11.28 -11.31
CA TYR A 25 -1.18 11.79 -10.10
C TYR A 25 -2.15 12.89 -10.48
N TYR A 26 -3.35 12.85 -9.91
CA TYR A 26 -4.44 13.70 -10.36
C TYR A 26 -5.33 14.16 -9.20
N ASP A 27 -6.00 15.27 -9.43
CA ASP A 27 -7.02 15.78 -8.54
C ASP A 27 -8.30 14.94 -8.68
N ALA A 28 -8.71 14.25 -7.61
CA ALA A 28 -9.80 13.28 -7.69
C ALA A 28 -11.18 13.91 -7.88
N SER A 29 -11.32 15.22 -7.63
CA SER A 29 -12.58 15.95 -7.81
C SER A 29 -12.76 16.44 -9.25
N THR A 30 -11.67 16.77 -9.93
CA THR A 30 -11.69 17.38 -11.27
C THR A 30 -11.18 16.45 -12.38
N GLY A 31 -10.47 15.38 -12.03
CA GLY A 31 -9.76 14.53 -12.98
C GLY A 31 -8.54 15.19 -13.62
N LYS A 32 -8.15 16.40 -13.17
CA LYS A 32 -7.00 17.11 -13.72
C LYS A 32 -5.71 16.42 -13.30
N LEU A 33 -4.89 16.03 -14.28
CA LEU A 33 -3.53 15.55 -14.04
C LEU A 33 -2.67 16.66 -13.42
N ILE A 34 -1.98 16.34 -12.34
CA ILE A 34 -1.08 17.22 -11.60
C ILE A 34 0.36 16.98 -12.07
N TRP A 35 0.75 15.72 -12.19
CA TRP A 35 1.99 15.31 -12.84
C TRP A 35 1.84 13.94 -13.49
N GLU A 36 2.76 13.64 -14.40
CA GLU A 36 2.78 12.45 -15.26
C GLU A 36 4.22 11.99 -15.44
N HIS A 37 4.45 10.67 -15.44
CA HIS A 37 5.72 10.08 -15.85
C HIS A 37 5.55 9.23 -17.12
N PHE A 38 6.53 9.32 -18.01
CA PHE A 38 6.53 8.67 -19.31
C PHE A 38 7.71 7.72 -19.46
N GLY A 39 7.46 6.57 -20.06
CA GLY A 39 8.47 5.57 -20.39
C GLY A 39 9.19 5.89 -21.70
N THR A 40 10.17 5.05 -22.05
CA THR A 40 10.89 5.11 -23.33
C THR A 40 10.32 4.18 -24.40
N GLU A 41 9.48 3.23 -24.00
CA GLU A 41 8.77 2.29 -24.85
C GLU A 41 7.38 1.98 -24.28
N VAL A 42 6.48 1.44 -25.13
CA VAL A 42 5.17 0.98 -24.68
C VAL A 42 5.39 -0.26 -23.81
N GLY A 43 4.93 -0.21 -22.57
CA GLY A 43 5.10 -1.31 -21.62
C GLY A 43 3.94 -1.41 -20.64
N ASP A 44 3.96 -2.51 -19.89
CA ASP A 44 2.98 -2.82 -18.85
C ASP A 44 3.53 -2.40 -17.47
N VAL A 45 3.01 -1.30 -16.94
CA VAL A 45 3.18 -0.98 -15.51
C VAL A 45 2.11 -1.76 -14.74
N ALA A 46 2.43 -3.00 -14.40
CA ALA A 46 1.47 -3.95 -13.85
C ALA A 46 1.08 -3.68 -12.38
N ARG A 47 1.83 -2.83 -11.67
CA ARG A 47 1.66 -2.55 -10.24
C ARG A 47 2.02 -1.11 -9.89
N GLY A 48 1.28 -0.57 -8.93
CA GLY A 48 1.50 0.75 -8.36
C GLY A 48 0.87 0.79 -6.97
N MET A 49 1.43 1.62 -6.11
CA MET A 49 0.99 1.71 -4.72
C MET A 49 1.08 3.16 -4.24
N ALA A 50 0.20 3.50 -3.31
CA ALA A 50 0.20 4.77 -2.59
C ALA A 50 0.15 4.46 -1.09
N GLY A 51 0.98 5.12 -0.30
CA GLY A 51 1.04 4.90 1.15
C GLY A 51 2.07 5.83 1.78
N ASP A 52 1.79 6.30 3.00
CA ASP A 52 2.75 7.06 3.79
C ASP A 52 3.73 6.05 4.42
N ILE A 53 4.94 5.96 3.85
CA ILE A 53 5.96 4.98 4.29
C ILE A 53 7.26 5.68 4.72
N ASP A 54 7.33 7.00 4.57
CA ASP A 54 8.51 7.80 4.84
C ASP A 54 8.15 9.14 5.49
N PRO A 55 8.39 9.29 6.82
CA PRO A 55 7.99 10.48 7.55
C PRO A 55 8.84 11.73 7.24
N ARG A 56 9.86 11.63 6.36
CA ARG A 56 10.76 12.75 6.03
C ARG A 56 10.06 13.85 5.24
N SER A 57 8.92 13.55 4.60
CA SER A 57 8.12 14.50 3.84
C SER A 57 6.64 14.38 4.20
N PRO A 58 5.86 15.47 4.29
CA PRO A 58 4.43 15.37 4.50
C PRO A 58 3.70 14.69 3.34
N GLY A 59 2.72 13.86 3.68
CA GLY A 59 1.85 13.19 2.71
C GLY A 59 2.30 11.77 2.41
N MET A 60 1.68 11.17 1.40
CA MET A 60 1.94 9.78 1.01
C MET A 60 3.02 9.71 -0.07
N GLU A 61 3.77 8.62 -0.06
CA GLU A 61 4.57 8.19 -1.19
C GLU A 61 3.71 7.44 -2.22
N VAL A 62 4.21 7.41 -3.44
CA VAL A 62 3.73 6.58 -4.55
C VAL A 62 4.90 5.87 -5.21
N TRP A 63 4.68 4.64 -5.63
CA TRP A 63 5.71 3.87 -6.33
C TRP A 63 5.14 2.82 -7.25
N ALA A 64 5.86 2.59 -8.35
CA ALA A 64 5.61 1.54 -9.32
C ALA A 64 6.94 0.88 -9.74
N LEU A 65 7.50 1.28 -10.89
CA LEU A 65 8.74 0.70 -11.44
C LEU A 65 9.99 1.55 -11.16
N ASP A 66 9.87 2.88 -11.18
CA ASP A 66 11.01 3.80 -11.22
C ASP A 66 11.32 4.47 -9.88
N GLY A 67 11.18 3.72 -8.79
CA GLY A 67 11.48 4.17 -7.43
C GLY A 67 10.26 4.70 -6.67
N VAL A 68 10.55 5.29 -5.51
CA VAL A 68 9.55 5.81 -4.58
C VAL A 68 9.56 7.33 -4.62
N TYR A 69 8.41 7.92 -4.91
CA TYR A 69 8.23 9.36 -5.00
C TYR A 69 7.31 9.85 -3.88
N ASN A 70 7.62 10.99 -3.28
CA ASN A 70 6.62 11.71 -2.50
C ASN A 70 5.55 12.26 -3.48
N ALA A 71 4.28 11.89 -3.29
CA ALA A 71 3.23 12.12 -4.27
C ALA A 71 2.95 13.61 -4.53
N ALA A 72 3.02 14.44 -3.49
CA ALA A 72 2.71 15.87 -3.60
C ALA A 72 3.81 16.62 -4.36
N SER A 73 5.07 16.35 -4.02
CA SER A 73 6.21 17.08 -4.58
C SER A 73 6.74 16.50 -5.88
N ASN A 74 6.35 15.26 -6.22
CA ASN A 74 6.89 14.48 -7.31
C ASN A 74 8.43 14.36 -7.27
N LYS A 75 8.97 14.13 -6.07
CA LYS A 75 10.41 13.95 -5.84
C LYS A 75 10.67 12.56 -5.30
N LEU A 76 11.75 11.95 -5.79
CA LEU A 76 12.27 10.71 -5.23
C LEU A 76 12.57 10.87 -3.73
N THR A 77 12.17 9.88 -2.93
CA THR A 77 12.52 9.78 -1.51
C THR A 77 13.86 9.05 -1.31
N GLU A 78 14.30 8.31 -2.32
CA GLU A 78 15.60 7.64 -2.41
C GLU A 78 16.15 7.79 -3.84
N GLU A 79 17.41 8.21 -3.99
CA GLU A 79 18.04 8.48 -5.29
C GLU A 79 18.26 7.18 -6.09
N ASP A 80 18.59 6.08 -5.42
CA ASP A 80 18.67 4.76 -6.06
C ASP A 80 17.25 4.19 -6.26
N THR A 81 16.70 4.43 -7.44
CA THR A 81 15.38 3.95 -7.89
C THR A 81 15.16 2.44 -7.79
N THR A 82 16.22 1.63 -7.65
CA THR A 82 16.07 0.18 -7.42
C THR A 82 15.67 -0.17 -5.98
N LEU A 83 15.87 0.76 -5.05
CA LEU A 83 15.50 0.63 -3.65
C LEU A 83 14.05 1.05 -3.45
N ALA A 84 13.14 0.13 -3.74
CA ALA A 84 11.72 0.30 -3.53
C ALA A 84 11.09 -1.00 -2.99
N PRO A 85 10.11 -0.90 -2.07
CA PRO A 85 9.34 -2.05 -1.66
C PRO A 85 8.43 -2.52 -2.81
N TRP A 86 8.00 -3.79 -2.76
CA TRP A 86 7.14 -4.32 -3.82
C TRP A 86 5.72 -3.75 -3.72
N PRO A 87 5.17 -3.11 -4.77
CA PRO A 87 3.81 -2.51 -4.76
C PRO A 87 2.72 -3.59 -4.82
N GLN A 88 2.29 -4.09 -3.65
CA GLN A 88 1.25 -5.12 -3.53
C GLN A 88 -0.01 -4.62 -2.82
N LEU A 89 0.02 -4.58 -1.49
CA LEU A 89 -1.06 -4.11 -0.62
C LEU A 89 -0.41 -3.42 0.58
N GLY A 90 -1.10 -2.42 1.11
CA GLY A 90 -0.73 -1.74 2.34
C GLY A 90 -1.67 -2.12 3.47
N LEU A 91 -1.18 -1.96 4.68
CA LEU A 91 -1.99 -2.06 5.88
C LEU A 91 -1.38 -1.27 7.04
N TRP A 92 -2.21 -0.87 7.98
CA TRP A 92 -1.75 -0.37 9.28
C TRP A 92 -1.63 -1.53 10.27
N TRP A 93 -0.42 -1.83 10.72
CA TRP A 93 -0.16 -2.99 11.57
C TRP A 93 0.53 -2.65 12.89
N ASP A 94 1.50 -1.73 12.89
CA ASP A 94 2.29 -1.43 14.07
C ASP A 94 1.71 -0.28 14.93
N GLY A 95 2.55 0.37 15.74
CA GLY A 95 2.12 1.40 16.67
C GLY A 95 2.11 2.82 16.11
N ASP A 96 2.78 3.07 14.98
CA ASP A 96 2.92 4.41 14.38
C ASP A 96 1.83 4.69 13.33
N ALA A 97 1.94 5.80 12.60
CA ALA A 97 0.94 6.22 11.61
C ALA A 97 1.31 5.87 10.15
N LEU A 98 2.51 5.33 9.95
CA LEU A 98 3.00 4.88 8.66
C LEU A 98 2.32 3.58 8.25
N MET A 99 2.39 3.30 6.97
CA MET A 99 1.79 2.14 6.35
C MET A 99 2.82 1.02 6.24
N GLU A 100 2.47 -0.15 6.78
CA GLU A 100 3.14 -1.39 6.50
C GLU A 100 2.66 -1.98 5.17
N LEU A 101 3.30 -3.07 4.74
CA LEU A 101 3.05 -3.72 3.47
C LEU A 101 2.65 -5.17 3.69
N TYR A 102 1.65 -5.62 2.95
CA TYR A 102 1.31 -7.02 2.84
C TYR A 102 1.70 -7.54 1.46
N ASN A 103 2.56 -8.55 1.42
CA ASN A 103 3.01 -9.17 0.18
C ASN A 103 3.17 -10.67 0.35
N ASP A 104 2.33 -11.47 -0.31
CA ASP A 104 2.50 -12.92 -0.41
C ASP A 104 2.63 -13.60 0.98
N GLY A 105 1.72 -13.23 1.89
CA GLY A 105 1.71 -13.73 3.27
C GLY A 105 2.81 -13.17 4.18
N LYS A 106 3.53 -12.14 3.75
CA LYS A 106 4.53 -11.43 4.54
C LYS A 106 4.00 -10.04 4.89
N PHE A 107 4.15 -9.67 6.16
CA PHE A 107 3.97 -8.30 6.64
C PHE A 107 5.36 -7.68 6.68
N GLU A 108 5.54 -6.60 5.95
CA GLU A 108 6.84 -5.98 5.69
C GLU A 108 6.77 -4.49 6.05
N GLN A 109 7.86 -3.93 6.54
CA GLN A 109 7.96 -2.51 6.88
C GLN A 109 9.08 -1.89 6.07
N TRP A 110 8.79 -0.76 5.42
CA TRP A 110 9.81 0.00 4.73
C TRP A 110 10.73 0.71 5.74
N ASP A 111 12.03 0.48 5.67
CA ASP A 111 13.02 1.22 6.46
C ASP A 111 13.58 2.35 5.57
N TRP A 112 12.98 3.54 5.66
CA TRP A 112 13.40 4.72 4.89
C TRP A 112 14.81 5.22 5.24
N LEU A 113 15.40 4.77 6.36
CA LEU A 113 16.78 5.09 6.74
C LEU A 113 17.79 4.07 6.19
N LYS A 114 17.33 2.86 5.88
CA LYS A 114 18.12 1.78 5.27
C LYS A 114 17.31 1.11 4.16
N PRO A 115 17.03 1.84 3.08
CA PRO A 115 16.14 1.37 2.02
C PRO A 115 16.71 0.12 1.36
N THR A 116 15.82 -0.78 0.94
CA THR A 116 16.19 -2.09 0.38
C THR A 116 15.50 -2.34 -0.95
N VAL A 117 16.08 -3.19 -1.78
CA VAL A 117 15.40 -3.69 -2.99
C VAL A 117 14.17 -4.54 -2.62
N SER A 118 13.21 -4.60 -3.55
CA SER A 118 12.06 -5.51 -3.47
C SER A 118 12.48 -6.96 -3.15
N GLY A 119 11.77 -7.60 -2.22
CA GLY A 119 12.09 -8.94 -1.72
C GLY A 119 13.17 -8.98 -0.63
N LYS A 120 13.75 -7.84 -0.27
CA LYS A 120 14.64 -7.65 0.89
C LYS A 120 14.08 -6.70 1.95
N THR A 121 12.88 -6.15 1.73
CA THR A 121 12.15 -5.34 2.71
C THR A 121 12.07 -6.07 4.07
N PRO A 122 12.43 -5.41 5.18
CA PRO A 122 12.33 -5.98 6.52
C PRO A 122 10.96 -6.58 6.78
N ARG A 123 10.95 -7.78 7.38
CA ARG A 123 9.71 -8.53 7.67
C ARG A 123 9.35 -8.40 9.14
N ILE A 124 8.09 -8.04 9.41
CA ILE A 124 7.49 -8.06 10.74
C ILE A 124 7.07 -9.49 11.08
N LEU A 125 6.29 -10.13 10.21
CA LEU A 125 5.88 -11.53 10.37
C LEU A 125 5.61 -12.21 9.04
N LYS A 126 5.53 -13.54 9.06
CA LYS A 126 5.06 -14.37 7.94
C LYS A 126 3.92 -15.26 8.40
N ILE A 127 2.80 -15.26 7.68
CA ILE A 127 1.61 -16.05 8.07
C ILE A 127 1.91 -17.55 8.16
N SER A 128 2.85 -18.06 7.35
CA SER A 128 3.21 -19.48 7.32
C SER A 128 3.83 -19.97 8.62
N ASP A 129 4.43 -19.07 9.39
CA ASP A 129 5.04 -19.39 10.69
C ASP A 129 3.96 -19.73 11.73
N TYR A 130 2.69 -19.40 11.42
CA TYR A 130 1.51 -19.64 12.24
C TYR A 130 0.49 -20.58 11.57
N GLY A 131 0.89 -21.29 10.51
CA GLY A 131 0.02 -22.21 9.77
C GLY A 131 -0.88 -21.55 8.71
N GLY A 132 -0.74 -20.23 8.50
CA GLY A 132 -1.45 -19.51 7.46
C GLY A 132 -0.91 -19.80 6.06
N SER A 133 -1.81 -19.80 5.09
CA SER A 133 -1.55 -20.03 3.68
C SER A 133 -2.41 -19.10 2.83
N VAL A 134 -1.89 -18.75 1.65
CA VAL A 134 -2.63 -18.01 0.64
C VAL A 134 -2.46 -18.72 -0.70
N SER A 135 -3.57 -18.94 -1.40
CA SER A 135 -3.58 -19.53 -2.75
C SER A 135 -3.18 -18.50 -3.82
N THR A 136 -3.24 -17.22 -3.47
CA THR A 136 -2.84 -16.07 -4.29
C THR A 136 -1.87 -15.21 -3.48
N ARG A 137 -1.34 -14.12 -4.03
CA ARG A 137 -0.50 -13.18 -3.25
C ARG A 137 -1.29 -12.36 -2.22
N ASN A 138 -2.62 -12.42 -2.24
CA ASN A 138 -3.52 -11.62 -1.43
C ASN A 138 -4.15 -12.45 -0.29
N PRO A 139 -4.49 -11.82 0.85
CA PRO A 139 -5.30 -12.47 1.86
C PRO A 139 -6.75 -12.59 1.37
N LEU A 140 -7.57 -13.38 2.07
CA LEU A 140 -9.02 -13.43 1.80
C LEU A 140 -9.70 -12.09 2.14
N PHE A 141 -9.18 -11.44 3.17
CA PHE A 141 -9.62 -10.13 3.62
C PHE A 141 -8.46 -9.41 4.29
N LEU A 142 -8.42 -8.09 4.14
CA LEU A 142 -7.51 -7.19 4.83
C LEU A 142 -8.35 -6.00 5.29
N GLY A 143 -8.21 -5.56 6.53
CA GLY A 143 -8.88 -4.37 7.05
C GLY A 143 -9.27 -4.45 8.53
N ASP A 144 -9.58 -3.32 9.13
CA ASP A 144 -10.08 -3.21 10.51
C ASP A 144 -11.47 -3.85 10.60
N ILE A 145 -11.54 -4.94 11.37
CA ILE A 145 -12.79 -5.65 11.67
C ILE A 145 -12.95 -5.96 13.16
N LEU A 146 -11.91 -5.75 13.97
CA LEU A 146 -11.91 -6.01 15.40
C LEU A 146 -10.82 -5.21 16.11
N GLY A 147 -10.99 -4.98 17.41
CA GLY A 147 -9.99 -4.27 18.20
C GLY A 147 -10.03 -2.75 18.02
N ASP A 148 -8.87 -2.15 17.76
CA ASP A 148 -8.75 -0.70 17.56
C ASP A 148 -8.65 -0.36 16.06
N TRP A 149 -7.83 0.61 15.67
CA TRP A 149 -7.83 1.16 14.32
C TRP A 149 -6.94 0.41 13.34
N ARG A 150 -6.09 -0.51 13.82
CA ARG A 150 -5.18 -1.27 12.95
C ARG A 150 -5.93 -2.41 12.30
N GLU A 151 -5.36 -2.90 11.21
CA GLU A 151 -6.06 -3.77 10.28
C GLU A 151 -5.72 -5.23 10.51
N GLU A 152 -6.72 -6.10 10.38
CA GLU A 152 -6.53 -7.54 10.38
C GLU A 152 -6.24 -8.07 8.99
N ALA A 153 -5.55 -9.21 8.92
CA ALA A 153 -5.54 -10.06 7.72
C ALA A 153 -6.22 -11.40 7.99
N VAL A 154 -7.14 -11.80 7.12
CA VAL A 154 -7.79 -13.11 7.16
C VAL A 154 -7.25 -13.96 6.03
N VAL A 155 -6.73 -15.13 6.37
CA VAL A 155 -6.19 -16.13 5.44
C VAL A 155 -6.77 -17.51 5.78
N THR A 156 -6.48 -18.51 4.96
CA THR A 156 -6.80 -19.91 5.30
C THR A 156 -5.57 -20.61 5.85
N ASN A 157 -5.74 -21.80 6.42
CA ASN A 157 -4.64 -22.76 6.46
C ASN A 157 -4.44 -23.42 5.08
N ALA A 158 -3.49 -24.35 4.96
CA ALA A 158 -3.18 -25.01 3.69
C ALA A 158 -4.29 -25.97 3.20
N ASP A 159 -5.07 -26.54 4.13
CA ASP A 159 -6.15 -27.49 3.84
C ASP A 159 -7.50 -26.79 3.54
N TYR A 160 -7.55 -25.46 3.69
CA TYR A 160 -8.74 -24.61 3.49
C TYR A 160 -9.93 -24.96 4.39
N ASP A 161 -9.70 -25.58 5.55
CA ASP A 161 -10.73 -25.92 6.53
C ASP A 161 -10.73 -25.02 7.78
N GLU A 162 -9.74 -24.11 7.89
CA GLU A 162 -9.67 -23.09 8.94
C GLU A 162 -9.48 -21.68 8.37
N LEU A 163 -10.07 -20.68 9.03
CA LEU A 163 -9.75 -19.27 8.85
C LEU A 163 -8.82 -18.82 9.97
N LEU A 164 -7.69 -18.22 9.59
CA LEU A 164 -6.75 -17.61 10.51
C LEU A 164 -6.88 -16.09 10.39
N ILE A 165 -7.16 -15.44 11.52
CA ILE A 165 -7.29 -13.98 11.61
C ILE A 165 -6.06 -13.46 12.37
N PHE A 166 -5.24 -12.68 11.67
CA PHE A 166 -4.07 -12.02 12.22
C PHE A 166 -4.48 -10.62 12.68
N SER A 167 -4.31 -10.34 13.97
CA SER A 167 -4.48 -9.00 14.57
C SER A 167 -3.22 -8.66 15.36
N THR A 168 -2.89 -7.37 15.42
CA THR A 168 -1.63 -6.89 15.99
C THR A 168 -1.63 -6.93 17.52
N ASN A 169 -0.48 -7.26 18.11
CA ASN A 169 -0.23 -7.16 19.55
C ASN A 169 0.75 -6.02 19.90
N ILE A 170 1.18 -5.24 18.92
CA ILE A 170 2.09 -4.12 19.09
C ILE A 170 1.27 -2.98 19.73
N PRO A 171 1.72 -2.29 20.80
CA PRO A 171 0.98 -1.16 21.36
C PRO A 171 1.03 0.07 20.46
N SER A 172 -0.01 0.92 20.52
CA SER A 172 -0.04 2.24 19.88
C SER A 172 -0.52 3.30 20.87
N ASP A 173 0.08 4.49 20.82
CA ASP A 173 -0.41 5.69 21.53
C ASP A 173 -1.44 6.47 20.69
N ILE A 174 -1.70 6.03 19.46
CA ILE A 174 -2.68 6.62 18.54
C ILE A 174 -4.05 6.00 18.81
N ARG A 175 -5.07 6.86 18.94
CA ARG A 175 -6.46 6.44 19.02
C ARG A 175 -7.27 7.09 17.90
N LEU A 176 -7.71 6.28 16.95
CA LEU A 176 -8.66 6.67 15.91
C LEU A 176 -10.02 6.01 16.17
N TYR A 177 -11.06 6.52 15.52
CA TYR A 177 -12.26 5.71 15.35
C TYR A 177 -11.91 4.49 14.50
N THR A 178 -12.62 3.38 14.69
CA THR A 178 -12.56 2.23 13.79
C THR A 178 -12.67 2.71 12.34
N LEU A 179 -11.76 2.27 11.48
CA LEU A 179 -11.62 2.73 10.10
C LEU A 179 -12.90 2.48 9.26
N PRO A 180 -13.69 1.40 9.47
CA PRO A 180 -15.02 1.22 8.90
C PRO A 180 -16.04 2.34 9.17
N HIS A 181 -15.79 3.28 10.10
CA HIS A 181 -16.61 4.49 10.28
C HIS A 181 -16.17 5.65 9.39
N ASN A 182 -15.02 5.55 8.71
CA ASN A 182 -14.69 6.40 7.58
C ASN A 182 -15.39 5.85 6.33
N PRO A 183 -16.22 6.65 5.63
CA PRO A 183 -17.00 6.17 4.49
C PRO A 183 -16.13 5.78 3.28
N ALA A 184 -14.99 6.43 3.06
CA ALA A 184 -14.07 6.08 1.97
C ALA A 184 -13.45 4.70 2.23
N TYR A 185 -12.89 4.51 3.43
CA TYR A 185 -12.33 3.24 3.87
C TYR A 185 -13.37 2.10 3.82
N ARG A 186 -14.55 2.33 4.40
CA ARG A 186 -15.62 1.32 4.45
C ARG A 186 -16.07 0.87 3.07
N ASN A 187 -16.14 1.80 2.11
CA ASN A 187 -16.44 1.47 0.73
C ASN A 187 -15.32 0.67 0.09
N ALA A 188 -14.06 1.03 0.35
CA ALA A 188 -12.89 0.33 -0.16
C ALA A 188 -12.89 -1.15 0.28
N MET A 189 -13.30 -1.47 1.52
CA MET A 189 -13.42 -2.85 2.02
C MET A 189 -14.36 -3.76 1.20
N THR A 190 -15.17 -3.18 0.32
CA THR A 190 -16.14 -3.92 -0.51
C THR A 190 -15.71 -4.08 -1.97
N LEU A 191 -14.58 -3.49 -2.36
CA LEU A 191 -14.08 -3.56 -3.74
C LEU A 191 -13.77 -5.02 -4.12
N LYS A 192 -14.18 -5.42 -5.32
CA LYS A 192 -13.97 -6.75 -5.90
C LYS A 192 -13.23 -6.62 -7.24
N GLY A 193 -12.45 -7.64 -7.60
CA GLY A 193 -11.60 -7.65 -8.80
C GLY A 193 -10.15 -7.93 -8.43
N TYR A 194 -9.21 -7.22 -9.05
CA TYR A 194 -7.84 -7.15 -8.53
C TYR A 194 -7.84 -6.34 -7.23
N MET A 195 -7.75 -7.03 -6.09
CA MET A 195 -7.76 -6.41 -4.76
C MET A 195 -6.76 -5.26 -4.69
N GLN A 196 -7.21 -4.12 -4.18
CA GLN A 196 -6.43 -2.90 -3.93
C GLN A 196 -6.44 -2.60 -2.43
N SER A 197 -5.47 -1.79 -1.97
CA SER A 197 -5.43 -1.27 -0.61
C SER A 197 -6.64 -0.41 -0.28
N HIS A 198 -6.97 -0.32 1.00
CA HIS A 198 -7.94 0.64 1.53
C HIS A 198 -7.23 1.97 1.86
N HIS A 199 -7.97 3.08 1.82
CA HIS A 199 -7.46 4.43 2.11
C HIS A 199 -8.50 5.25 2.88
#